data_AF-A0AAV5MW28-F1
#
_entry.id   AF-A0AAV5MW28-F1
#
_cell.length_a   1.000
_cell.length_b   1.000
_cell.length_c   1.000
_cell.angle_alpha   90.00
_cell.angle_beta   90.00
_cell.angle_gamma   90.00
#
_symmetry.space_group_name_H-M   'P 1'
#
loop_
_entity.id
_entity.type
_entity.pdbx_description
1 polymer ?
#
loop_
_entity_poly.entity_id
_entity_poly.type
_entity_poly.pdbx_seq_one_letter_code
_entity_poly.pdbx_strand_id
1 'polypeptide(L)'
;MTLYIKSRYHDFFIRGMQPLQHYWPIRANSKCTSLKFAVEWGNTHPEKAEAIGKAAANFIHEDMKMDYVYDYMFHLLNEYAKLLRFKPKVPRGATMLCAEIMACHESGNWKKFKEQSLVTSPRDTVPCAMPPPYNATELREFLDTKANSVRQVETWENEYWQNINKKQ
;
A
#
# COMPACT_ATOMS: atom_id res chain seq x y z
N MET A 1 1.41 3.93 -16.83
CA MET A 1 1.85 2.72 -16.09
C MET A 1 2.52 3.11 -14.78
N THR A 2 2.08 2.52 -13.67
CA THR A 2 2.69 2.70 -12.35
C THR A 2 3.86 1.72 -12.19
N LEU A 3 5.05 2.23 -11.81
CA LEU A 3 6.24 1.42 -11.56
C LEU A 3 6.47 1.26 -10.06
N TYR A 4 6.75 0.04 -9.59
CA TYR A 4 6.99 -0.21 -8.18
C TYR A 4 8.21 -1.10 -7.98
N ILE A 5 9.19 -0.61 -7.21
CA ILE A 5 10.39 -1.38 -6.87
C ILE A 5 10.02 -2.45 -5.86
N LYS A 6 10.39 -3.71 -6.13
CA LYS A 6 10.25 -4.85 -5.23
C LYS A 6 11.14 -4.68 -3.99
N SER A 7 10.69 -3.81 -3.10
CA SER A 7 11.34 -3.46 -1.86
C SER A 7 11.09 -4.53 -0.79
N ARG A 8 11.99 -4.59 0.20
CA ARG A 8 11.75 -5.32 1.46
C ARG A 8 10.92 -4.51 2.46
N TYR A 9 10.77 -3.21 2.19
CA TYR A 9 9.98 -2.28 2.99
C TYR A 9 8.58 -2.17 2.39
N HIS A 10 7.56 -2.37 3.23
CA HIS A 10 6.16 -2.38 2.82
C HIS A 10 5.35 -1.41 3.67
N ASP A 11 4.61 -0.53 3.02
CA ASP A 11 3.45 0.12 3.61
C ASP A 11 2.25 -0.83 3.70
N PHE A 12 1.31 -0.50 4.57
CA PHE A 12 0.14 -1.34 4.86
C PHE A 12 -0.70 -1.64 3.61
N PHE A 13 -0.85 -0.67 2.70
CA PHE A 13 -1.70 -0.79 1.52
C PHE A 13 -1.09 -1.58 0.36
N ILE A 14 0.25 -1.65 0.29
CA ILE A 14 0.97 -2.37 -0.78
C ILE A 14 0.66 -3.86 -0.76
N ARG A 15 0.22 -4.38 0.39
CA ARG A 15 -0.23 -5.76 0.55
C ARG A 15 -1.45 -6.05 -0.33
N GLY A 16 -2.37 -5.10 -0.48
CA GLY A 16 -3.56 -5.20 -1.33
C GLY A 16 -3.29 -5.03 -2.82
N MET A 17 -2.18 -4.38 -3.21
CA MET A 17 -1.85 -4.18 -4.63
C MET A 17 -1.28 -5.45 -5.29
N GLN A 18 -1.75 -5.74 -6.50
CA GLN A 18 -1.32 -6.85 -7.35
C GLN A 18 -0.40 -6.40 -8.51
N PRO A 19 0.74 -7.09 -8.74
CA PRO A 19 1.59 -6.86 -9.92
C PRO A 19 0.83 -7.14 -11.22
N LEU A 20 1.19 -6.44 -12.29
CA LEU A 20 0.54 -6.46 -13.62
C LEU A 20 -0.92 -5.98 -13.65
N GLN A 21 -1.57 -5.82 -12.50
CA GLN A 21 -2.87 -5.17 -12.37
C GLN A 21 -2.72 -3.72 -11.92
N HIS A 22 -2.05 -3.47 -10.80
CA HIS A 22 -1.93 -2.14 -10.19
C HIS A 22 -0.53 -1.53 -10.39
N TYR A 23 0.48 -2.34 -10.70
CA TYR A 23 1.83 -1.83 -10.93
C TYR A 23 2.67 -2.81 -11.74
N TRP A 24 3.71 -2.28 -12.36
CA TRP A 24 4.78 -3.06 -12.96
C TRP A 24 5.92 -3.27 -11.95
N PRO A 25 6.29 -4.51 -11.61
CA PRO A 25 7.34 -4.79 -10.64
C PRO A 25 8.73 -4.50 -11.23
N ILE A 26 9.54 -3.75 -10.48
CA ILE A 26 10.94 -3.43 -10.81
C ILE A 26 11.86 -4.19 -9.87
N ARG A 27 12.88 -4.87 -10.42
CA ARG A 27 13.86 -5.62 -9.62
C ARG A 27 14.71 -4.69 -8.75
N ALA A 28 14.83 -5.02 -7.47
CA ALA A 28 15.65 -4.24 -6.54
C ALA A 28 17.16 -4.34 -6.83
N ASN A 29 17.64 -5.48 -7.34
CA ASN A 29 19.07 -5.72 -7.58
C ASN A 29 19.56 -5.20 -8.94
N SER A 30 18.65 -4.97 -9.89
CA SER A 30 18.98 -4.58 -11.27
C SER A 30 18.06 -3.46 -11.75
N LYS A 31 17.92 -2.41 -10.93
CA LYS A 31 16.91 -1.34 -11.10
C LYS A 31 16.97 -0.69 -12.47
N CYS A 32 18.15 -0.27 -12.93
CA CYS A 32 18.28 0.46 -14.19
C CYS A 32 17.89 -0.38 -15.42
N THR A 33 18.33 -1.64 -15.48
CA THR A 33 17.98 -2.55 -16.59
C THR A 33 16.51 -2.93 -16.56
N SER A 34 15.96 -3.15 -15.36
CA SER A 34 14.54 -3.47 -15.15
C SER A 34 13.64 -2.29 -15.50
N LEU A 35 14.03 -1.06 -15.13
CA LEU A 35 13.34 0.18 -15.51
C LEU A 35 13.36 0.41 -17.02
N LYS A 36 14.52 0.24 -17.66
CA LYS A 36 14.64 0.40 -19.11
C LYS A 36 13.70 -0.57 -19.85
N PHE A 37 13.73 -1.85 -19.48
CA PHE A 37 12.82 -2.85 -20.02
C PHE A 37 11.35 -2.49 -19.80
N ALA A 38 10.97 -2.06 -18.60
CA ALA A 38 9.59 -1.66 -18.29
C ALA A 38 9.11 -0.50 -19.17
N VAL A 39 9.97 0.51 -19.40
CA VAL A 39 9.65 1.66 -20.26
C VAL A 39 9.50 1.23 -21.72
N GLU A 40 10.41 0.41 -22.24
CA GLU A 40 10.35 -0.08 -23.62
C GLU A 40 9.14 -1.01 -23.84
N TRP A 41 8.81 -1.85 -22.86
CA TRP A 41 7.60 -2.66 -22.87
C TRP A 41 6.34 -1.79 -22.85
N GLY A 42 6.30 -0.76 -22.00
CA GLY A 42 5.17 0.16 -21.93
C GLY A 42 4.96 0.96 -23.22
N ASN A 43 6.04 1.39 -23.87
CA ASN A 43 5.98 2.11 -25.14
C ASN A 43 5.48 1.21 -26.29
N THR A 44 5.73 -0.09 -26.23
CA THR A 44 5.22 -1.07 -27.21
C THR A 44 3.82 -1.60 -26.89
N HIS A 45 3.33 -1.39 -25.67
CA HIS A 45 2.02 -1.83 -25.18
C HIS A 45 1.22 -0.70 -24.51
N PRO A 46 0.92 0.39 -25.23
CA PRO A 46 0.34 1.60 -24.64
C PRO A 46 -0.99 1.34 -23.91
N GLU A 47 -1.89 0.53 -24.48
CA GLU A 47 -3.19 0.22 -23.86
C GLU A 47 -3.05 -0.54 -22.54
N LYS A 48 -2.13 -1.52 -22.48
CA LYS A 48 -1.86 -2.27 -21.24
C LYS A 48 -1.19 -1.39 -20.19
N ALA A 49 -0.25 -0.55 -20.62
CA ALA A 49 0.44 0.40 -19.77
C ALA A 49 -0.52 1.46 -19.17
N GLU A 50 -1.52 1.88 -19.95
CA GLU A 50 -2.60 2.76 -19.50
C GLU A 50 -3.53 2.04 -18.52
N ALA A 51 -3.95 0.81 -18.83
CA ALA A 51 -4.81 0.01 -17.97
C ALA A 51 -4.20 -0.19 -16.57
N ILE A 52 -2.91 -0.52 -16.49
CA ILE A 52 -2.19 -0.63 -15.20
C ILE A 52 -2.19 0.70 -14.45
N GLY A 53 -1.95 1.81 -15.16
CA GLY A 53 -1.97 3.16 -14.55
C GLY A 53 -3.35 3.53 -13.99
N LYS A 54 -4.42 3.27 -14.75
CA LYS A 54 -5.80 3.52 -14.32
C LYS A 54 -6.20 2.65 -13.14
N ALA A 55 -5.88 1.36 -13.17
CA ALA A 55 -6.15 0.46 -12.06
C ALA A 55 -5.43 0.89 -10.77
N ALA A 56 -4.18 1.34 -10.87
CA ALA A 56 -3.45 1.90 -9.74
C ALA A 56 -4.12 3.15 -9.16
N ALA A 57 -4.49 4.10 -10.04
CA ALA A 57 -5.15 5.33 -9.63
C ALA A 57 -6.49 5.03 -8.96
N ASN A 58 -7.30 4.15 -9.55
CA ASN A 58 -8.58 3.73 -8.99
C ASN A 58 -8.41 3.07 -7.62
N PHE A 59 -7.40 2.19 -7.43
CA PHE A 59 -7.11 1.61 -6.13
C PHE A 59 -6.81 2.68 -5.07
N ILE A 60 -6.00 3.69 -5.40
CA ILE A 60 -5.71 4.77 -4.46
C ILE A 60 -6.95 5.64 -4.18
N HIS A 61 -7.77 5.91 -5.18
CA HIS A 61 -8.98 6.72 -5.01
C HIS A 61 -10.10 5.99 -4.26
N GLU A 62 -10.25 4.69 -4.50
CA GLU A 62 -11.39 3.91 -4.01
C GLU A 62 -11.06 3.10 -2.76
N ASP A 63 -9.92 2.41 -2.75
CA ASP A 63 -9.54 1.49 -1.68
C ASP A 63 -8.64 2.14 -0.61
N MET A 64 -8.14 3.35 -0.87
CA MET A 64 -7.29 4.12 0.06
C MET A 64 -7.93 5.45 0.47
N LYS A 65 -9.26 5.50 0.54
CA LYS A 65 -10.00 6.62 1.13
C LYS A 65 -9.62 6.79 2.61
N MET A 66 -9.62 8.03 3.09
CA MET A 66 -9.32 8.32 4.49
C MET A 66 -10.21 7.55 5.47
N ASP A 67 -11.47 7.32 5.13
CA ASP A 67 -12.38 6.48 5.91
C ASP A 67 -11.80 5.06 6.11
N TYR A 68 -11.29 4.41 5.06
CA TYR A 68 -10.66 3.10 5.16
C TYR A 68 -9.31 3.12 5.87
N VAL A 69 -8.56 4.22 5.79
CA VAL A 69 -7.32 4.38 6.57
C VAL A 69 -7.63 4.44 8.06
N TYR A 70 -8.65 5.20 8.47
CA TYR A 70 -9.07 5.28 9.87
C TYR A 70 -9.67 3.95 10.35
N ASP A 71 -10.48 3.29 9.52
CA ASP A 71 -11.00 1.96 9.84
C ASP A 71 -9.87 0.95 10.05
N TYR A 72 -8.87 0.95 9.16
CA TYR A 72 -7.68 0.10 9.30
C TYR A 72 -6.94 0.35 10.61
N MET A 73 -6.68 1.62 10.96
CA MET A 73 -6.01 1.98 12.22
C MET A 73 -6.82 1.57 13.44
N PHE A 74 -8.14 1.83 13.43
CA PHE A 74 -9.04 1.45 14.51
C PHE A 74 -9.02 -0.07 14.74
N HIS A 75 -9.22 -0.84 13.69
CA HIS A 75 -9.22 -2.30 13.78
C HIS A 75 -7.86 -2.86 14.20
N LEU A 76 -6.76 -2.34 13.66
CA LEU A 76 -5.41 -2.76 14.03
C LEU A 76 -5.15 -2.59 15.52
N LEU A 77 -5.46 -1.41 16.07
CA LEU A 77 -5.27 -1.11 17.48
C LEU A 77 -6.21 -1.94 18.37
N ASN A 78 -7.45 -2.14 17.92
CA ASN A 78 -8.44 -2.94 18.65
C ASN A 78 -8.05 -4.42 18.74
N GLU A 79 -7.64 -5.04 17.63
CA GLU A 79 -7.14 -6.43 17.65
C GLU A 79 -5.84 -6.56 18.45
N TYR A 80 -4.93 -5.60 18.33
CA TYR A 80 -3.70 -5.60 19.12
C TYR A 80 -3.98 -5.51 20.63
N ALA A 81 -4.95 -4.68 21.04
CA ALA A 81 -5.32 -4.54 22.45
C ALA A 81 -5.82 -5.86 23.07
N LYS A 82 -6.45 -6.75 22.29
CA LYS A 82 -6.88 -8.09 22.75
C LYS A 82 -5.71 -9.01 23.09
N LEU A 83 -4.52 -8.74 22.56
CA LEU A 83 -3.31 -9.52 22.84
C LEU A 83 -2.65 -9.14 24.17
N LEU A 84 -3.08 -8.03 24.80
CA LEU A 84 -2.52 -7.57 26.07
C LEU A 84 -2.81 -8.57 27.19
N ARG A 85 -1.74 -9.01 27.86
CA ARG A 85 -1.79 -9.94 29.00
C ARG A 85 -1.77 -9.22 30.35
N PHE A 86 -1.96 -7.91 30.36
CA PHE A 86 -1.93 -7.08 31.55
C PHE A 86 -2.98 -5.97 31.44
N LYS A 87 -3.38 -5.41 32.59
CA LYS A 87 -4.25 -4.24 32.65
C LYS A 87 -3.41 -2.96 32.48
N PRO A 88 -3.59 -2.17 31.40
CA PRO A 88 -2.84 -0.93 31.20
C PRO A 88 -3.03 0.04 32.36
N LYS A 89 -1.97 0.76 32.72
CA LYS A 89 -1.96 1.84 33.70
C LYS A 89 -1.21 3.04 33.12
N VAL A 90 -1.67 4.25 33.43
CA VAL A 90 -1.00 5.48 32.99
C VAL A 90 0.40 5.56 33.63
N PRO A 91 1.49 5.65 32.83
CA PRO A 91 2.83 5.75 33.38
C PRO A 91 3.06 7.12 34.03
N ARG A 92 3.96 7.19 35.03
CA ARG A 92 4.34 8.47 35.65
C ARG A 92 5.00 9.36 34.59
N GLY A 93 4.62 10.64 34.58
CA GLY A 93 5.12 11.61 33.61
C GLY A 93 4.45 11.55 32.24
N ALA A 94 3.38 10.75 32.07
CA ALA A 94 2.57 10.81 30.86
C ALA A 94 1.90 12.18 30.72
N THR A 95 2.01 12.78 29.54
CA THR A 95 1.27 13.98 29.16
C THR A 95 -0.02 13.59 28.46
N MET A 96 -1.15 14.12 28.93
CA MET A 96 -2.44 13.94 28.27
C MET A 96 -2.43 14.65 26.92
N LEU A 97 -2.69 13.90 25.84
CA LEU A 97 -2.90 14.44 24.51
C LEU A 97 -4.41 14.49 24.24
N CYS A 98 -4.92 15.67 23.91
CA CYS A 98 -6.27 15.88 23.39
C CYS A 98 -6.16 16.38 21.95
N ALA A 99 -7.22 16.19 21.16
CA ALA A 99 -7.23 16.57 19.75
C ALA A 99 -6.91 18.06 19.57
N GLU A 100 -7.44 18.89 20.45
CA GLU A 100 -7.23 20.34 20.52
C GLU A 100 -5.74 20.68 20.71
N ILE A 101 -5.07 19.99 21.64
CA ILE A 101 -3.67 20.24 21.99
C ILE A 101 -2.73 19.82 20.85
N MET A 102 -3.11 18.84 20.02
CA MET A 102 -2.28 18.38 18.91
C MET A 102 -2.06 19.45 17.82
N ALA A 103 -3.01 20.37 17.65
CA ALA A 103 -2.91 21.48 16.71
C ALA A 103 -2.36 22.78 17.33
N CYS A 104 -2.47 22.95 18.66
CA CYS A 104 -2.12 24.20 19.36
C CYS A 104 -0.69 24.70 19.14
N HIS A 105 0.28 23.79 19.06
CA HIS A 105 1.70 24.14 18.96
C HIS A 105 2.21 24.29 17.52
N GLU A 106 1.37 24.01 16.52
CA GLU A 106 1.76 24.11 15.11
C GLU A 106 1.49 25.50 14.54
N SER A 107 2.16 25.83 13.43
CA SER A 107 1.92 27.06 12.68
C SER A 107 1.78 26.79 11.18
N GLY A 108 1.28 27.77 10.44
CA GLY A 108 1.12 27.70 8.99
C GLY A 108 0.27 26.52 8.51
N ASN A 109 0.75 25.82 7.48
CA ASN A 109 0.03 24.71 6.86
C ASN A 109 -0.18 23.52 7.81
N TRP A 110 0.73 23.27 8.75
CA TRP A 110 0.60 22.19 9.72
C TRP A 110 -0.56 22.41 10.67
N LYS A 111 -0.70 23.63 11.19
CA LYS A 111 -1.88 23.97 12.00
C LYS A 111 -3.17 23.76 11.20
N LYS A 112 -3.21 24.29 9.98
CA LYS A 112 -4.38 24.15 9.09
C LYS A 112 -4.76 22.70 8.85
N PHE A 113 -3.81 21.83 8.48
CA PHE A 113 -4.13 20.43 8.19
C PHE A 113 -4.52 19.64 9.44
N LYS A 114 -3.88 19.91 10.59
CA LYS A 114 -4.26 19.28 11.87
C LYS A 114 -5.66 19.69 12.29
N GLU A 115 -6.01 20.99 12.20
CA GLU A 115 -7.35 21.49 12.49
C GLU A 115 -8.41 20.86 11.58
N GLN A 116 -8.11 20.73 10.28
CA GLN A 116 -9.01 20.07 9.31
C GLN A 116 -9.18 18.56 9.57
N SER A 117 -8.22 17.92 10.26
CA SER A 117 -8.30 16.51 10.65
C SER A 117 -8.99 16.28 11.99
N LEU A 118 -9.39 17.33 12.72
CA LEU A 118 -10.06 17.19 14.00
C LEU A 118 -11.42 16.51 13.83
N VAL A 119 -11.62 15.43 14.57
CA VAL A 119 -12.92 14.78 14.68
C VAL A 119 -13.77 15.58 15.66
N THR A 120 -14.75 16.32 15.15
CA THR A 120 -15.61 17.22 15.94
C THR A 120 -16.72 16.48 16.69
N SER A 121 -17.14 15.31 16.18
CA SER A 121 -18.09 14.43 16.83
C SER A 121 -17.80 12.97 16.47
N PRO A 122 -18.15 12.02 17.35
CA PRO A 122 -18.22 10.61 16.97
C PRO A 122 -19.16 10.45 15.77
N ARG A 123 -18.94 9.41 14.95
CA ARG A 123 -19.95 9.00 13.98
C ARG A 123 -21.10 8.31 14.71
N ASP A 124 -22.34 8.61 14.29
CA ASP A 124 -23.54 7.93 14.78
C ASP A 124 -23.68 6.50 14.24
N THR A 125 -22.85 6.14 13.26
CA THR A 125 -22.78 4.80 12.68
C THR A 125 -21.82 3.92 13.46
N VAL A 126 -22.19 2.65 13.65
CA VAL A 126 -21.27 1.65 14.19
C VAL A 126 -20.00 1.54 13.32
N PRO A 127 -18.83 1.23 13.93
CA PRO A 127 -17.62 0.94 13.16
C PRO A 127 -17.89 -0.14 12.10
N CYS A 128 -17.17 -0.08 10.98
CA CYS A 128 -17.31 -1.10 9.96
C CYS A 128 -16.97 -2.49 10.53
N ALA A 129 -17.60 -3.52 10.00
CA ALA A 129 -17.22 -4.89 10.35
C ALA A 129 -16.05 -5.31 9.47
N MET A 130 -14.94 -5.74 10.08
CA MET A 130 -13.86 -6.33 9.31
C MET A 130 -14.38 -7.56 8.55
N PRO A 131 -14.02 -7.73 7.28
CA PRO A 131 -14.28 -8.97 6.58
C PRO A 131 -13.59 -10.13 7.31
N PRO A 132 -14.14 -11.35 7.21
CA PRO A 132 -13.48 -12.51 7.79
C PRO A 132 -12.07 -12.67 7.20
N PRO A 133 -11.11 -13.20 7.99
CA PRO A 133 -9.77 -13.46 7.49
C PRO A 133 -9.85 -14.47 6.34
N TYR A 134 -8.92 -14.36 5.40
CA TYR A 134 -8.77 -15.37 4.36
C TYR A 134 -8.58 -16.74 4.97
N ASN A 135 -9.22 -17.74 4.37
CA ASN A 135 -8.87 -19.11 4.68
C ASN A 135 -7.46 -19.44 4.14
N ALA A 136 -6.87 -20.54 4.60
CA ALA A 136 -5.49 -20.89 4.25
C ALA A 136 -5.27 -21.06 2.74
N THR A 137 -6.28 -21.56 2.02
CA THR A 137 -6.23 -21.77 0.57
C THR A 137 -6.31 -20.44 -0.18
N GLU A 138 -7.28 -19.59 0.14
CA GLU A 138 -7.45 -18.25 -0.45
C GLU A 138 -6.20 -17.40 -0.26
N LEU A 139 -5.65 -17.39 0.96
CA LEU A 139 -4.43 -16.64 1.26
C LEU A 139 -3.25 -17.16 0.42
N ARG A 140 -3.13 -18.48 0.30
CA ARG A 140 -2.07 -19.09 -0.50
C ARG A 140 -2.21 -18.74 -1.98
N GLU A 141 -3.41 -18.87 -2.55
CA GLU A 141 -3.69 -18.52 -3.94
C GLU A 141 -3.40 -17.06 -4.24
N PHE A 142 -3.78 -16.15 -3.33
CA PHE A 142 -3.48 -14.73 -3.45
C PHE A 142 -1.97 -14.45 -3.47
N LEU A 143 -1.22 -15.08 -2.57
CA LEU A 143 0.24 -14.93 -2.49
C LEU A 143 0.95 -15.56 -3.68
N ASP A 144 0.51 -16.75 -4.12
CA ASP A 144 1.08 -17.47 -5.26
C ASP A 144 0.83 -16.70 -6.55
N THR A 145 -0.37 -16.16 -6.75
CA THR A 145 -0.69 -15.29 -7.90
C THR A 145 0.25 -14.08 -7.95
N LYS A 146 0.43 -13.40 -6.81
CA LYS A 146 1.34 -12.25 -6.69
C LYS A 146 2.78 -12.63 -7.01
N ALA A 147 3.27 -13.75 -6.49
CA ALA A 147 4.62 -14.23 -6.76
C ALA A 147 4.81 -14.64 -8.23
N ASN A 148 3.81 -15.30 -8.83
CA ASN A 148 3.85 -15.76 -10.20
C ASN A 148 3.85 -14.60 -11.21
N SER A 149 3.03 -13.56 -11.00
CA SER A 149 3.05 -12.35 -11.84
C SER A 149 4.41 -11.65 -11.81
N VAL A 150 5.05 -11.59 -10.65
CA VAL A 150 6.42 -11.05 -10.55
C VAL A 150 7.41 -11.92 -11.32
N ARG A 151 7.38 -13.24 -11.13
CA ARG A 151 8.25 -14.19 -11.86
C ARG A 151 8.06 -14.08 -13.37
N GLN A 152 6.83 -13.89 -13.85
CA GLN A 152 6.53 -13.72 -15.26
C GLN A 152 7.25 -12.50 -15.85
N VAL A 153 7.16 -11.34 -15.18
CA VAL A 153 7.89 -10.12 -15.60
C VAL A 153 9.39 -10.34 -15.57
N GLU A 154 9.89 -11.02 -14.54
CA GLU A 154 11.31 -11.38 -14.42
C GLU A 154 11.77 -12.28 -15.59
N THR A 155 10.95 -13.22 -16.04
CA THR A 155 11.23 -14.04 -17.23
C THR A 155 11.26 -13.20 -18.51
N TRP A 156 10.26 -12.35 -18.74
CA TRP A 156 10.23 -11.47 -19.92
C TRP A 156 11.45 -10.53 -19.97
N GLU A 157 11.84 -9.97 -18.83
CA GLU A 157 13.03 -9.12 -18.73
C GLU A 157 14.30 -9.89 -19.12
N ASN A 158 14.44 -11.13 -18.63
CA ASN A 158 15.60 -11.97 -18.96
C ASN A 158 15.66 -12.31 -20.45
N GLU A 159 14.54 -12.71 -21.04
CA GLU A 159 14.44 -13.02 -22.48
C GLU A 159 14.74 -11.80 -23.34
N TYR A 160 14.22 -10.63 -22.95
CA TYR A 160 14.50 -9.36 -23.62
C TYR A 160 16.00 -9.06 -23.68
N TRP A 161 16.70 -9.12 -22.54
CA TRP A 161 18.14 -8.84 -22.49
C TRP A 161 18.98 -9.91 -23.18
N GLN A 162 18.59 -11.19 -23.09
CA GLN A 162 19.26 -12.26 -23.84
C GLN A 162 19.16 -12.04 -25.35
N ASN A 163 18.01 -11.59 -25.85
CA ASN A 163 17.81 -11.33 -27.27
C ASN A 163 18.58 -10.10 -27.77
N ILE A 164 18.75 -9.07 -26.93
CA ILE A 164 19.59 -7.91 -27.26
C ILE A 164 21.06 -8.32 -27.34
N ASN A 165 21.55 -9.07 -26.35
CA ASN A 165 22.95 -9.49 -26.30
C ASN A 165 23.33 -10.43 -27.46
N LYS A 166 22.36 -11.13 -28.07
CA LYS A 166 22.59 -11.95 -29.28
C LYS A 166 22.62 -11.14 -30.58
N LYS A 167 22.12 -9.91 -30.57
CA LYS A 167 22.05 -9.02 -31.74
C LYS A 167 23.21 -8.02 -31.81
N GLN A 168 23.99 -7.91 -30.73
CA GLN A 168 25.27 -7.20 -30.66
C GLN A 168 26.41 -8.14 -31.03
#